data_AF-A0AA39X8K9-F1
#
_entry.id   AF-A0AA39X8K9-F1
#
_cell.length_a   1.000
_cell.length_b   1.000
_cell.length_c   1.000
_cell.angle_alpha   90.00
_cell.angle_beta   90.00
_cell.angle_gamma   90.00
#
_symmetry.space_group_name_H-M   'P 1'
#
loop_
_entity.id
_entity.type
_entity.pdbx_description
1 polymer ?
#
loop_
_entity_poly.entity_id
_entity_poly.type
_entity_poly.pdbx_seq_one_letter_code
_entity_poly.pdbx_strand_id
1 'polypeptide(L)'
;MPQRLSYGDQYLRIQLLESDNPSTFAPGDTINGNVIRSANFYSPRATITIRLTGRAKVKRDFDKSPVYRSRYTLLDLSQTLFHGPLTISQPRSWPFGFTLPTCPSPGLVRKSQSFPKSLLPLSPDTIASHPLPFSFKYHDSEGLLTFVEYFLTAKLHIQQDLKKNLFRSAAALSAAAILPITVSPAPHGELVDQNPKLHSITASACSHSLLPGMNHTPLSLKQNVKKFFQCSSVPHLAFDVKLAIRQTIQLDLDAKDPVSIMVGIVPVGRNAAFLNGTLCQQGHFTWPSFKLRRLRLCITHNFDTYNTRRYYRLDWELKLEVGRERVWLQGRQSVTFVGPCGFTLPSDHCTTKGV
;
A
#
# COMPACT_ATOMS: atom_id res chain seq x y z
N MET A 1 4.14 -2.83 11.91
CA MET A 1 4.07 -3.42 13.26
C MET A 1 5.48 -3.52 13.82
N PRO A 2 5.80 -2.77 14.89
CA PRO A 2 7.15 -2.74 15.45
C PRO A 2 7.57 -4.15 15.89
N GLN A 3 8.67 -4.65 15.32
CA GLN A 3 9.22 -5.99 15.59
C GLN A 3 9.83 -6.15 16.98
N ARG A 4 9.82 -5.10 17.81
CA ARG A 4 10.15 -5.21 19.23
C ARG A 4 8.98 -4.65 20.03
N LEU A 5 8.05 -5.55 20.38
CA LEU A 5 7.37 -5.47 21.66
C LEU A 5 8.47 -5.65 22.72
N SER A 6 9.16 -4.58 23.10
CA SER A 6 9.83 -4.59 24.39
C SER A 6 8.71 -4.72 25.40
N TYR A 7 8.61 -5.91 26.00
CA TYR A 7 7.78 -6.25 27.14
C TYR A 7 7.77 -5.05 28.08
N GLY A 8 6.71 -4.27 28.01
CA GLY A 8 6.50 -3.21 28.98
C GLY A 8 6.27 -3.88 30.31
N ASP A 9 6.74 -3.25 31.37
CA ASP A 9 6.19 -3.52 32.69
C ASP A 9 4.66 -3.50 32.54
N GLN A 10 4.02 -4.64 32.80
CA GLN A 10 2.59 -4.90 32.56
C GLN A 10 1.66 -3.86 33.18
N TYR A 11 2.20 -3.02 34.06
CA TYR A 11 1.48 -2.00 34.77
C TYR A 11 1.63 -0.59 34.17
N LEU A 12 2.47 -0.34 33.14
CA LEU A 12 2.50 0.93 32.40
C LEU A 12 1.90 0.73 30.99
N ARG A 13 0.88 1.51 30.63
CA ARG A 13 0.21 1.43 29.32
C ARG A 13 -0.10 2.80 28.74
N ILE A 14 -0.31 2.85 27.42
CA ILE A 14 -0.76 4.02 26.68
C ILE A 14 -2.20 3.74 26.24
N GLN A 15 -3.11 4.69 26.47
CA GLN A 15 -4.50 4.60 26.05
C GLN A 15 -4.86 5.85 25.24
N LEU A 16 -5.35 5.67 24.01
CA LEU A 16 -5.85 6.76 23.18
C LEU A 16 -7.30 7.10 23.58
N LEU A 17 -7.73 8.34 23.34
CA LEU A 17 -9.06 8.84 23.73
C LEU A 17 -10.16 8.58 22.68
N GLU A 18 -9.83 8.25 21.43
CA GLU A 18 -10.80 8.13 20.34
C GLU A 18 -11.51 6.77 20.28
N SER A 19 -12.83 6.79 19.99
CA SER A 19 -13.73 5.62 20.01
C SER A 19 -13.92 4.90 18.67
N ASP A 20 -13.81 5.60 17.53
CA ASP A 20 -14.36 5.09 16.27
C ASP A 20 -13.30 4.51 15.31
N ASN A 21 -12.03 4.93 15.45
CA ASN A 21 -10.90 4.30 14.75
C ASN A 21 -9.61 4.50 15.56
N PRO A 22 -9.36 3.70 16.60
CA PRO A 22 -8.55 4.07 17.77
C PRO A 22 -7.04 4.20 17.50
N SER A 23 -6.58 4.22 16.25
CA SER A 23 -5.15 4.24 15.91
C SER A 23 -4.82 4.82 14.53
N THR A 24 -5.75 5.47 13.81
CA THR A 24 -5.46 6.02 12.47
C THR A 24 -5.59 7.54 12.46
N PHE A 25 -4.52 8.25 12.05
CA PHE A 25 -4.43 9.71 12.10
C PHE A 25 -3.92 10.29 10.78
N ALA A 26 -4.55 11.35 10.28
CA ALA A 26 -4.07 12.18 9.18
C ALA A 26 -2.98 13.17 9.62
N PRO A 27 -2.05 13.54 8.72
CA PRO A 27 -1.13 14.65 9.00
C PRO A 27 -1.93 15.92 9.31
N GLY A 28 -1.64 16.56 10.44
CA GLY A 28 -2.41 17.67 11.00
C GLY A 28 -3.31 17.29 12.19
N ASP A 29 -3.69 16.01 12.33
CA ASP A 29 -4.53 15.55 13.43
C ASP A 29 -3.82 15.66 14.77
N THR A 30 -4.61 15.79 15.85
CA THR A 30 -4.08 15.80 17.21
C THR A 30 -4.37 14.48 17.91
N ILE A 31 -3.30 13.74 18.22
CA ILE A 31 -3.34 12.47 18.93
C ILE A 31 -3.45 12.74 20.42
N ASN A 32 -4.62 12.48 20.99
CA ASN A 32 -4.86 12.63 22.42
C ASN A 32 -4.94 11.29 23.14
N GLY A 33 -4.37 11.22 24.34
CA GLY A 33 -4.32 9.99 25.10
C GLY A 33 -3.88 10.18 26.54
N ASN A 34 -3.70 9.05 27.21
CA ASN A 34 -3.27 8.93 28.58
C ASN A 34 -2.15 7.89 28.71
N VAL A 35 -1.13 8.22 29.50
CA VAL A 35 -0.20 7.23 30.05
C VAL A 35 -0.76 6.79 31.39
N ILE A 36 -0.95 5.49 31.58
CA ILE A 36 -1.61 4.93 32.78
C ILE A 36 -0.63 3.99 33.48
N ARG A 37 -0.48 4.19 34.80
CA ARG A 37 0.28 3.31 35.68
C ARG A 37 -0.63 2.68 36.72
N SER A 38 -0.71 1.36 36.76
CA SER A 38 -1.64 0.63 37.63
C SER A 38 -1.00 -0.07 38.85
N ALA A 39 0.32 -0.23 38.89
CA ALA A 39 0.98 -0.90 40.02
C ALA A 39 1.33 0.07 41.14
N ASN A 40 1.16 -0.40 42.37
CA ASN A 40 1.59 0.28 43.56
C ASN A 40 3.08 0.62 43.47
N PHE A 41 3.40 1.88 43.69
CA PHE A 41 4.73 2.40 43.43
C PHE A 41 5.03 3.62 44.27
N TYR A 42 6.26 3.71 44.79
CA TYR A 42 6.78 4.91 45.44
C TYR A 42 8.17 5.23 44.90
N SER A 43 8.40 6.49 44.54
CA SER A 43 9.74 7.02 44.28
C SER A 43 9.82 8.48 44.69
N PRO A 44 10.88 8.92 45.39
CA PRO A 44 11.09 10.32 45.70
C PRO A 44 11.41 11.17 44.45
N ARG A 45 11.83 10.54 43.35
CA ARG A 45 12.15 11.23 42.10
C ARG A 45 11.90 10.34 40.88
N ALA A 46 10.72 10.50 40.32
CA ALA A 46 10.29 9.87 39.08
C ALA A 46 10.12 10.89 37.96
N THR A 47 10.30 10.46 36.73
CA THR A 47 9.98 11.23 35.53
C THR A 47 9.19 10.36 34.58
N ILE A 48 8.04 10.85 34.11
CA ILE A 48 7.23 10.18 33.11
C ILE A 48 7.31 10.99 31.83
N THR A 49 7.68 10.32 30.75
CA THR A 49 7.78 10.91 29.42
C THR A 49 6.95 10.12 28.44
N ILE A 50 6.44 10.80 27.42
CA ILE A 50 5.83 10.20 26.23
C ILE A 50 6.53 10.77 25.01
N ARG A 51 6.67 9.95 23.98
CA ARG A 51 7.39 10.30 22.76
C ARG A 51 6.68 9.73 21.54
N LEU A 52 6.37 10.57 20.56
CA LEU A 52 5.89 10.16 19.25
C LEU A 52 7.08 10.10 18.28
N THR A 53 7.30 8.93 17.68
CA THR A 53 8.40 8.71 16.73
C THR A 53 7.85 8.19 15.41
N GLY A 54 8.25 8.82 14.31
CA GLY A 54 7.99 8.36 12.95
C GLY A 54 9.30 8.02 12.25
N ARG A 55 9.35 6.87 11.57
CA ARG A 55 10.56 6.46 10.85
C ARG A 55 10.25 5.68 9.58
N ALA A 56 11.11 5.87 8.58
CA ALA A 56 11.18 5.04 7.38
C ALA A 56 12.41 4.13 7.45
N LYS A 57 12.26 2.84 7.19
CA LYS A 57 13.36 1.87 7.27
C LYS A 57 13.27 0.85 6.14
N VAL A 58 14.44 0.55 5.59
CA VAL A 58 14.67 -0.54 4.64
C VAL A 58 15.72 -1.47 5.22
N LYS A 59 15.49 -2.77 5.10
CA LYS A 59 16.43 -3.85 5.41
C LYS A 59 16.38 -4.84 4.25
N ARG A 60 17.52 -5.18 3.67
CA ARG A 60 17.63 -6.30 2.72
C ARG A 60 18.72 -7.23 3.23
N ASP A 61 18.33 -8.45 3.54
CA ASP A 61 19.26 -9.52 3.87
C ASP A 61 19.77 -10.13 2.54
N PHE A 62 21.08 -10.38 2.45
CA PHE A 62 21.68 -11.07 1.32
C PHE A 62 22.39 -12.31 1.84
N ASP A 63 22.24 -13.44 1.16
CA ASP A 63 22.78 -14.74 1.62
C ASP A 63 24.30 -14.74 1.81
N LYS A 64 25.03 -13.90 1.06
CA LYS A 64 26.50 -13.85 1.04
C LYS A 64 27.08 -12.44 1.04
N SER A 65 26.30 -11.42 1.42
CA SER A 65 26.70 -10.00 1.34
C SER A 65 26.22 -9.21 2.56
N PRO A 66 26.84 -8.05 2.86
CA PRO A 66 26.46 -7.25 4.02
C PRO A 66 24.99 -6.85 3.94
N VAL A 67 24.28 -6.97 5.07
CA VAL A 67 22.87 -6.59 5.18
C VAL A 67 22.73 -5.10 4.86
N TYR A 68 21.98 -4.78 3.81
CA TYR A 68 21.67 -3.38 3.48
C TYR A 68 20.63 -2.86 4.47
N ARG A 69 20.96 -1.78 5.19
CA ARG A 69 20.04 -1.13 6.13
C ARG A 69 20.07 0.38 5.91
N SER A 70 18.89 0.95 5.66
CA SER A 70 18.70 2.40 5.61
C SER A 70 17.60 2.78 6.58
N ARG A 71 17.76 3.89 7.30
CA ARG A 71 16.79 4.39 8.27
C ARG A 71 16.76 5.92 8.24
N TYR A 72 15.56 6.48 8.12
CA TYR A 72 15.29 7.91 8.27
C TYR A 72 14.33 8.12 9.44
N THR A 73 14.66 9.05 10.33
CA THR A 73 13.74 9.56 11.36
C THR A 73 12.97 10.71 10.75
N LEU A 74 11.65 10.54 10.62
CA LEU A 74 10.75 11.50 9.98
C LEU A 74 10.30 12.56 10.96
N LEU A 75 9.98 12.15 12.19
CA LEU A 75 9.58 13.02 13.29
C LEU A 75 9.98 12.41 14.61
N ASP A 76 10.09 13.28 15.61
CA ASP A 76 10.49 12.90 16.94
C ASP A 76 10.02 13.94 17.96
N LEU A 77 8.79 13.78 18.45
CA LEU A 77 8.16 14.69 19.40
C LEU A 77 8.16 14.07 20.79
N SER A 78 8.41 14.85 21.84
CA SER A 78 8.41 14.34 23.22
C SER A 78 7.81 15.34 24.19
N GLN A 79 7.16 14.80 25.23
CA GLN A 79 6.59 15.55 26.35
C GLN A 79 6.98 14.88 27.67
N THR A 80 7.29 15.71 28.66
CA THR A 80 7.41 15.28 30.06
C THR A 80 6.07 15.46 30.74
N LEU A 81 5.42 14.35 31.09
CA LEU A 81 4.09 14.33 31.68
C LEU A 81 4.11 14.49 33.21
N PHE A 82 5.23 14.13 33.83
CA PHE A 82 5.42 14.23 35.27
C PHE A 82 6.91 14.29 35.62
N HIS A 83 7.27 15.08 36.61
CA HIS A 83 8.59 15.07 37.25
C HIS A 83 8.44 15.40 38.74
N GLY A 84 8.95 14.52 39.61
CA GLY A 84 8.95 14.74 41.06
C GLY A 84 8.70 13.48 41.88
N PRO A 85 8.35 13.62 43.17
CA PRO A 85 7.97 12.50 44.02
C PRO A 85 6.66 11.86 43.55
N LEU A 86 6.68 10.54 43.34
CA LEU A 86 5.56 9.79 42.82
C LEU A 86 5.16 8.67 43.78
N THR A 87 3.96 8.81 44.36
CA THR A 87 3.28 7.76 45.10
C THR A 87 2.04 7.32 44.31
N ILE A 88 1.90 6.02 44.10
CA ILE A 88 0.78 5.38 43.40
C ILE A 88 0.27 4.28 44.32
N SER A 89 -0.90 4.50 44.90
CA SER A 89 -1.67 3.50 45.66
C SER A 89 -2.92 3.03 44.88
N GLN A 90 -3.28 3.76 43.84
CA GLN A 90 -4.37 3.48 42.89
C GLN A 90 -3.90 3.84 41.48
N PRO A 91 -4.49 3.24 40.42
CA PRO A 91 -4.11 3.56 39.06
C PRO A 91 -4.12 5.07 38.79
N ARG A 92 -3.00 5.58 38.27
CA ARG A 92 -2.83 7.00 37.96
C ARG A 92 -2.65 7.19 36.46
N SER A 93 -3.24 8.27 35.95
CA SER A 93 -3.23 8.64 34.55
C SER A 93 -2.60 10.01 34.33
N TRP A 94 -1.84 10.16 33.26
CA TRP A 94 -1.29 11.43 32.80
C TRP A 94 -1.69 11.69 31.34
N PRO A 95 -2.43 12.77 31.05
CA PRO A 95 -2.85 13.08 29.69
C PRO A 95 -1.67 13.55 28.84
N PHE A 96 -1.74 13.28 27.54
CA PHE A 96 -0.82 13.81 26.53
C PHE A 96 -1.58 14.18 25.26
N GLY A 97 -0.98 15.06 24.45
CA GLY A 97 -1.51 15.48 23.16
C GLY A 97 -0.39 15.79 22.17
N PHE A 98 -0.36 15.15 21.00
CA PHE A 98 0.60 15.47 19.93
C PHE A 98 -0.13 15.85 18.65
N THR A 99 0.14 17.03 18.11
CA THR A 99 -0.26 17.37 16.74
C THR A 99 0.72 16.70 15.76
N LEU A 100 0.19 15.85 14.88
CA LEU A 100 0.98 15.17 13.87
C LEU A 100 1.41 16.20 12.81
N PRO A 101 2.72 16.39 12.57
CA PRO A 101 3.19 17.33 11.55
C PRO A 101 2.69 16.95 10.15
N THR A 102 2.45 17.94 9.30
CA THR A 102 2.07 17.73 7.90
C THR A 102 3.25 17.29 7.02
N CYS A 103 4.48 17.58 7.44
CA CYS A 103 5.72 17.28 6.73
C CYS A 103 6.79 16.69 7.67
N PRO A 104 7.76 15.91 7.16
CA PRO A 104 8.89 15.43 7.95
C PRO A 104 9.77 16.58 8.48
N SER A 105 10.46 16.34 9.60
CA SER A 105 11.43 17.27 10.15
C SER A 105 12.73 17.29 9.32
N PRO A 106 13.10 18.43 8.70
CA PRO A 106 14.33 18.53 7.92
C PRO A 106 15.59 18.18 8.71
N GLY A 107 15.66 18.61 9.98
CA GLY A 107 16.80 18.36 10.84
C GLY A 107 16.98 16.88 11.18
N LEU A 108 15.89 16.14 11.43
CA LEU A 108 15.95 14.72 11.78
C LEU A 108 16.25 13.85 10.56
N VAL A 109 15.64 14.15 9.42
CA VAL A 109 15.87 13.42 8.16
C VAL A 109 17.34 13.55 7.75
N ARG A 110 17.89 14.78 7.75
CA ARG A 110 19.30 15.02 7.40
C ARG A 110 20.28 14.37 8.37
N LYS A 111 19.99 14.37 9.68
CA LYS A 111 20.81 13.69 10.70
C LYS A 111 20.77 12.17 10.61
N SER A 112 19.76 11.60 9.94
CA SER A 112 19.58 10.15 9.83
C SER A 112 20.46 9.50 8.75
N GLN A 113 21.48 10.19 8.23
CA GLN A 113 22.38 9.69 7.16
C GLN A 113 23.06 8.38 7.54
N SER A 114 22.41 7.27 7.19
CA SER A 114 22.92 5.92 7.21
C SER A 114 23.03 5.46 5.75
N PHE A 115 24.22 5.67 5.16
CA PHE A 115 24.64 5.16 3.83
C PHE A 115 23.90 5.73 2.59
N PRO A 116 24.53 5.77 1.40
CA PRO A 116 24.64 7.03 0.64
C PRO A 116 23.63 7.22 -0.51
N LYS A 117 22.40 6.72 -0.44
CA LYS A 117 21.41 6.98 -1.51
C LYS A 117 20.03 7.22 -0.94
N SER A 118 19.74 8.47 -0.58
CA SER A 118 18.34 8.89 -0.49
C SER A 118 17.75 8.92 -1.90
N LEU A 119 16.50 8.49 -2.03
CA LEU A 119 15.75 8.56 -3.29
C LEU A 119 15.12 9.94 -3.51
N LEU A 120 15.08 10.77 -2.46
CA LEU A 120 14.55 12.13 -2.48
C LEU A 120 15.69 13.13 -2.20
N PRO A 121 15.62 14.36 -2.74
CA PRO A 121 16.57 15.40 -2.38
C PRO A 121 16.52 15.71 -0.88
N LEU A 122 17.69 15.82 -0.25
CA LEU A 122 17.83 16.06 1.19
C LEU A 122 17.97 17.56 1.52
N SER A 123 17.60 18.45 0.60
CA SER A 123 17.57 19.89 0.87
C SER A 123 16.48 20.18 1.92
N PRO A 124 16.70 21.13 2.85
CA PRO A 124 15.69 21.45 3.86
C PRO A 124 14.34 21.83 3.25
N ASP A 125 14.36 22.60 2.17
CA ASP A 125 13.15 23.08 1.48
C ASP A 125 12.40 21.93 0.81
N THR A 126 13.12 20.99 0.18
CA THR A 126 12.49 19.79 -0.40
C THR A 126 11.90 18.90 0.68
N ILE A 127 12.58 18.73 1.81
CA ILE A 127 12.05 17.91 2.92
C ILE A 127 10.79 18.55 3.51
N ALA A 128 10.81 19.87 3.72
CA ALA A 128 9.68 20.61 4.27
C ALA A 128 8.49 20.70 3.32
N SER A 129 8.71 20.56 1.99
CA SER A 129 7.63 20.53 1.00
C SER A 129 7.04 19.13 0.78
N HIS A 130 7.71 18.07 1.22
CA HIS A 130 7.19 16.72 1.07
C HIS A 130 6.16 16.40 2.16
N PRO A 131 5.01 15.81 1.79
CA PRO A 131 4.01 15.41 2.77
C PRO A 131 4.59 14.35 3.71
N LEU A 132 4.10 14.31 4.94
CA LEU A 132 4.46 13.28 5.90
C LEU A 132 4.08 11.91 5.33
N PRO A 133 5.03 10.97 5.19
CA PRO A 133 4.74 9.66 4.62
C PRO A 133 3.71 8.88 5.43
N PHE A 134 2.78 8.20 4.76
CA PHE A 134 1.80 7.34 5.43
C PHE A 134 2.44 6.06 6.00
N SER A 135 1.77 5.41 6.96
CA SER A 135 2.20 4.13 7.51
C SER A 135 2.15 3.03 6.46
N PHE A 136 3.25 2.30 6.31
CA PHE A 136 3.40 1.26 5.28
C PHE A 136 4.31 0.14 5.74
N LYS A 137 4.05 -1.09 5.28
CA LYS A 137 4.96 -2.24 5.44
C LYS A 137 4.95 -3.11 4.19
N TYR A 138 6.13 -3.55 3.78
CA TYR A 138 6.35 -4.49 2.70
C TYR A 138 7.45 -5.48 3.06
N HIS A 139 7.24 -6.71 2.64
CA HIS A 139 8.17 -7.81 2.77
C HIS A 139 8.06 -8.65 1.51
N ASP A 140 9.18 -8.96 0.84
CA ASP A 140 9.21 -9.92 -0.26
C ASP A 140 9.87 -11.25 0.16
N SER A 141 9.74 -12.25 -0.71
CA SER A 141 10.36 -13.56 -0.54
C SER A 141 11.88 -13.52 -0.59
N GLU A 142 12.46 -12.45 -1.12
CA GLU A 142 13.91 -12.26 -1.28
C GLU A 142 14.54 -11.55 -0.06
N GLY A 143 13.78 -11.34 1.02
CA GLY A 143 14.30 -10.78 2.27
C GLY A 143 14.41 -9.25 2.28
N LEU A 144 13.78 -8.53 1.35
CA LEU A 144 13.59 -7.09 1.44
C LEU A 144 12.42 -6.79 2.38
N LEU A 145 12.72 -6.12 3.49
CA LEU A 145 11.77 -5.56 4.44
C LEU A 145 11.82 -4.03 4.38
N THR A 146 10.69 -3.41 4.09
CA THR A 146 10.56 -1.96 3.99
C THR A 146 9.35 -1.48 4.76
N PHE A 147 9.48 -0.42 5.56
CA PHE A 147 8.35 0.12 6.29
C PHE A 147 8.50 1.59 6.65
N VAL A 148 7.36 2.26 6.70
CA VAL A 148 7.16 3.55 7.38
C VAL A 148 6.27 3.26 8.58
N GLU A 149 6.72 3.62 9.77
CA GLU A 149 5.95 3.36 10.99
C GLU A 149 6.00 4.55 11.95
N TYR A 150 4.92 4.68 12.70
CA TYR A 150 4.73 5.67 13.74
C TYR A 150 4.32 4.97 15.02
N PHE A 151 4.86 5.41 16.14
CA PHE A 151 4.55 4.80 17.44
C PHE A 151 4.79 5.78 18.58
N LEU A 152 3.98 5.64 19.62
CA LEU A 152 4.14 6.30 20.89
C LEU A 152 4.99 5.43 21.82
N THR A 153 5.89 6.04 22.57
CA THR A 153 6.71 5.38 23.60
C THR A 153 6.57 6.14 24.92
N ALA A 154 5.97 5.51 25.92
CA ALA A 154 5.95 6.02 27.29
C ALA A 154 7.12 5.44 28.07
N LYS A 155 7.76 6.25 28.91
CA LYS A 155 8.82 5.79 29.82
C LYS A 155 8.65 6.41 31.20
N LEU A 156 8.71 5.56 32.22
CA LEU A 156 8.90 5.95 33.62
C LEU A 156 10.38 5.75 33.96
N HIS A 157 11.07 6.84 34.26
CA HIS A 157 12.45 6.85 34.72
C HIS A 157 12.49 7.11 36.22
N ILE A 158 13.26 6.31 36.96
CA ILE A 158 13.40 6.40 38.41
C ILE A 158 14.84 6.76 38.73
N GLN A 159 15.04 7.89 39.41
CA GLN A 159 16.35 8.20 40.00
C GLN A 159 16.37 7.64 41.42
N GLN A 160 17.17 6.59 41.64
CA GLN A 160 17.46 6.11 42.99
C GLN A 160 18.65 6.88 43.54
N ASP A 161 18.55 7.27 44.82
CA ASP A 161 19.67 7.85 45.54
C ASP A 161 20.64 6.71 45.90
N LEU A 162 21.82 6.71 45.26
CA LEU A 162 22.81 5.62 45.28
C LEU A 162 23.43 5.37 46.67
N LYS A 163 23.06 6.13 47.70
CA LYS A 163 23.70 6.08 49.02
C LYS A 163 23.31 4.90 49.93
N LYS A 164 22.35 4.03 49.55
CA LYS A 164 21.85 2.97 50.46
C LYS A 164 21.88 1.53 49.96
N ASN A 165 22.32 1.21 48.73
CA ASN A 165 22.35 -0.18 48.27
C ASN A 165 23.64 -0.50 47.48
N LEU A 166 24.64 -1.04 48.17
CA LEU A 166 25.94 -1.45 47.63
C LEU A 166 25.91 -2.64 46.66
N PHE A 167 24.75 -3.25 46.39
CA PHE A 167 24.67 -4.53 45.67
C PHE A 167 23.60 -4.64 44.57
N ARG A 168 23.05 -3.54 44.05
CA ARG A 168 22.26 -3.59 42.80
C ARG A 168 22.80 -2.58 41.81
N SER A 169 23.24 -3.10 40.66
CA SER A 169 23.82 -2.31 39.57
C SER A 169 22.96 -1.07 39.29
N ALA A 170 23.61 0.05 38.98
CA ALA A 170 23.05 1.37 38.67
C ALA A 170 22.20 1.41 37.37
N ALA A 171 21.49 0.34 37.03
CA ALA A 171 20.43 0.37 36.04
C ALA A 171 19.22 1.04 36.69
N ALA A 172 18.95 2.30 36.34
CA ALA A 172 17.70 2.95 36.65
C ALA A 172 16.55 2.01 36.30
N LEU A 173 15.76 1.60 37.31
CA LEU A 173 14.53 0.86 37.08
C LEU A 173 13.66 1.72 36.15
N SER A 174 13.42 1.23 34.95
CA SER A 174 12.63 1.94 33.95
C SER A 174 11.56 1.03 33.39
N ALA A 175 10.31 1.50 33.47
CA ALA A 175 9.17 0.88 32.81
C ALA A 175 8.95 1.62 31.49
N ALA A 176 8.61 0.88 30.43
CA ALA A 176 8.30 1.46 29.13
C ALA A 176 7.04 0.83 28.52
N ALA A 177 6.31 1.58 27.72
CA ALA A 177 5.19 1.06 26.93
C ALA A 177 5.31 1.60 25.51
N ILE A 178 4.95 0.79 24.50
CA ILE A 178 4.97 1.19 23.09
C ILE A 178 3.59 0.94 22.49
N LEU A 179 3.04 1.95 21.83
CA LEU A 179 1.76 1.85 21.12
C LEU A 179 1.95 2.27 19.66
N PRO A 180 1.85 1.35 18.68
CA PRO A 180 1.90 1.72 17.27
C PRO A 180 0.67 2.52 16.86
N ILE A 181 0.84 3.44 15.91
CA ILE A 181 -0.25 4.17 15.27
C ILE A 181 -0.09 4.09 13.74
N THR A 182 -1.19 4.29 13.05
CA THR A 182 -1.31 4.32 11.60
C THR A 182 -1.41 5.78 11.16
N VAL A 183 -0.47 6.23 10.32
CA VAL A 183 -0.58 7.52 9.65
C VAL A 183 -1.21 7.33 8.28
N SER A 184 -2.18 8.17 8.04
CA SER A 184 -2.99 8.30 6.85
C SER A 184 -2.25 9.06 5.73
N PRO A 185 -2.45 8.73 4.45
CA PRO A 185 -2.06 9.63 3.37
C PRO A 185 -2.75 10.98 3.57
N ALA A 186 -2.04 12.07 3.27
CA ALA A 186 -2.69 13.38 3.24
C ALA A 186 -3.92 13.29 2.30
N PRO A 187 -5.08 13.85 2.69
CA PRO A 187 -6.24 13.86 1.82
C PRO A 187 -5.84 14.57 0.53
N HIS A 188 -5.75 13.81 -0.55
CA HIS A 188 -5.60 14.39 -1.87
C HIS A 188 -6.89 15.13 -2.17
N GLY A 189 -6.80 16.40 -2.58
CA GLY A 189 -7.94 17.11 -3.17
C GLY A 189 -8.55 16.27 -4.30
N GLU A 190 -9.85 16.44 -4.55
CA GLU A 190 -10.61 15.68 -5.56
C GLU A 190 -9.76 15.39 -6.80
N LEU A 191 -9.57 14.11 -7.10
CA LEU A 191 -8.69 13.68 -8.17
C LEU A 191 -9.33 14.01 -9.51
N VAL A 192 -8.96 15.18 -10.04
CA VAL A 192 -9.23 15.58 -11.42
C VAL A 192 -8.22 14.90 -12.34
N ASP A 193 -8.40 13.60 -12.56
CA ASP A 193 -7.88 12.96 -13.78
C ASP A 193 -8.88 11.91 -14.26
N GLN A 194 -9.85 12.38 -15.05
CA GLN A 194 -10.97 11.56 -15.53
C GLN A 194 -10.68 10.85 -16.86
N ASN A 195 -9.52 11.08 -17.49
CA ASN A 195 -9.28 10.56 -18.83
C ASN A 195 -8.59 9.19 -18.79
N PRO A 196 -9.28 8.09 -19.15
CA PRO A 196 -8.65 6.79 -19.20
C PRO A 196 -7.60 6.75 -20.31
N LYS A 197 -6.46 6.10 -20.05
CA LYS A 197 -5.46 5.84 -21.09
C LYS A 197 -5.98 4.75 -22.00
N LEU A 198 -6.03 5.05 -23.30
CA LEU A 198 -6.42 4.11 -24.34
C LEU A 198 -5.20 3.31 -24.80
N HIS A 199 -5.28 1.99 -24.72
CA HIS A 199 -4.37 1.07 -25.41
C HIS A 199 -5.08 0.49 -26.61
N SER A 200 -4.38 0.38 -27.74
CA SER A 200 -4.89 -0.26 -28.94
C SER A 200 -3.94 -1.38 -29.34
N ILE A 201 -4.46 -2.59 -29.51
CA ILE A 201 -3.67 -3.75 -29.89
C ILE A 201 -4.36 -4.45 -31.05
N THR A 202 -3.65 -4.52 -32.18
CA THR A 202 -4.12 -5.25 -33.35
C THR A 202 -3.95 -6.75 -33.12
N ALA A 203 -5.00 -7.50 -33.44
CA ALA A 203 -5.04 -8.94 -33.36
C ALA A 203 -5.76 -9.51 -34.59
N SER A 204 -5.67 -10.81 -34.79
CA SER A 204 -6.37 -11.49 -35.87
C SER A 204 -6.87 -12.86 -35.47
N ALA A 205 -7.89 -13.34 -36.18
CA ALA A 205 -8.44 -14.68 -36.07
C ALA A 205 -8.63 -15.30 -37.46
N CYS A 206 -8.32 -16.58 -37.58
CA CYS A 206 -8.37 -17.38 -38.81
C CYS A 206 -9.28 -18.61 -38.59
N SER A 207 -10.53 -18.56 -39.04
CA SER A 207 -11.46 -19.69 -38.83
C SER A 207 -12.59 -19.71 -39.84
N HIS A 208 -12.98 -20.91 -40.25
CA HIS A 208 -14.18 -21.10 -41.07
C HIS A 208 -15.47 -20.75 -40.30
N SER A 209 -15.45 -20.75 -38.96
CA SER A 209 -16.56 -20.25 -38.15
C SER A 209 -16.72 -18.72 -38.20
N LEU A 210 -15.83 -18.01 -38.91
CA LEU A 210 -16.02 -16.61 -39.26
C LEU A 210 -16.91 -16.42 -40.48
N LEU A 211 -17.40 -17.48 -41.15
CA LEU A 211 -18.33 -17.35 -42.28
C LEU A 211 -19.77 -17.22 -41.78
N PRO A 212 -20.64 -16.46 -42.49
CA PRO A 212 -22.04 -16.32 -42.12
C PRO A 212 -22.72 -17.69 -42.01
N GLY A 213 -23.52 -17.90 -40.96
CA GLY A 213 -24.20 -19.18 -40.71
C GLY A 213 -23.34 -20.29 -40.09
N MET A 214 -22.03 -20.10 -39.91
CA MET A 214 -21.13 -21.13 -39.34
C MET A 214 -20.87 -21.01 -37.83
N ASN A 215 -21.55 -20.09 -37.14
CA ASN A 215 -21.33 -19.80 -35.72
C ASN A 215 -21.71 -20.99 -34.81
N HIS A 216 -22.73 -21.76 -35.20
CA HIS A 216 -23.28 -22.87 -34.41
C HIS A 216 -22.87 -24.26 -34.94
N THR A 217 -22.24 -24.34 -36.12
CA THR A 217 -21.89 -25.61 -36.77
C THR A 217 -20.49 -26.08 -36.35
N PRO A 218 -20.28 -27.33 -35.88
CA PRO A 218 -18.94 -27.87 -35.64
C PRO A 218 -18.09 -27.83 -36.91
N LEU A 219 -16.80 -27.51 -36.77
CA LEU A 219 -15.88 -27.51 -37.92
C LEU A 219 -15.67 -28.95 -38.39
N SER A 220 -15.77 -29.18 -39.70
CA SER A 220 -15.45 -30.50 -40.26
C SER A 220 -13.97 -30.83 -40.12
N LEU A 221 -13.62 -32.12 -40.13
CA LEU A 221 -12.22 -32.57 -40.11
C LEU A 221 -11.38 -31.89 -41.21
N LYS A 222 -11.94 -31.76 -42.43
CA LYS A 222 -11.30 -31.05 -43.55
C LYS A 222 -11.06 -29.57 -43.26
N GLN A 223 -12.01 -28.89 -42.59
CA GLN A 223 -11.85 -27.49 -42.19
C GLN A 223 -10.84 -27.32 -41.06
N ASN A 224 -10.78 -28.25 -40.11
CA ASN A 224 -9.76 -28.26 -39.05
C ASN A 224 -8.36 -28.47 -39.60
N VAL A 225 -8.19 -29.37 -40.56
CA VAL A 225 -6.92 -29.59 -41.26
C VAL A 225 -6.50 -28.33 -42.03
N LYS A 226 -7.39 -27.73 -42.84
CA LYS A 226 -7.10 -26.48 -43.55
C LYS A 226 -6.73 -25.33 -42.62
N LYS A 227 -7.39 -25.25 -41.45
CA LYS A 227 -7.10 -24.29 -40.40
C LYS A 227 -5.71 -24.49 -39.80
N PHE A 228 -5.34 -25.74 -39.50
CA PHE A 228 -4.03 -26.09 -38.95
C PHE A 228 -2.88 -25.74 -39.90
N PHE A 229 -3.06 -25.97 -41.20
CA PHE A 229 -2.08 -25.63 -42.23
C PHE A 229 -2.11 -24.16 -42.68
N GLN A 230 -2.88 -23.29 -42.01
CA GLN A 230 -3.04 -21.87 -42.35
C GLN A 230 -3.28 -21.63 -43.85
N CYS A 231 -4.08 -22.51 -44.48
CA CYS A 231 -4.33 -22.40 -45.91
C CYS A 231 -4.99 -21.04 -46.23
N SER A 232 -4.62 -20.42 -47.35
CA SER A 232 -5.19 -19.14 -47.81
C SER A 232 -6.72 -19.17 -48.01
N SER A 233 -7.32 -20.37 -48.10
CA SER A 233 -8.78 -20.55 -48.16
C SER A 233 -9.48 -20.42 -46.79
N VAL A 234 -8.75 -20.20 -45.70
CA VAL A 234 -9.31 -20.00 -44.35
C VAL A 234 -9.63 -18.51 -44.19
N PRO A 235 -10.88 -18.14 -43.83
CA PRO A 235 -11.25 -16.75 -43.60
C PRO A 235 -10.37 -16.12 -42.51
N HIS A 236 -9.87 -14.92 -42.79
CA HIS A 236 -9.05 -14.12 -41.88
C HIS A 236 -9.81 -12.86 -41.47
N LEU A 237 -9.77 -12.53 -40.18
CA LEU A 237 -10.29 -11.30 -39.63
C LEU A 237 -9.19 -10.61 -38.83
N ALA A 238 -8.83 -9.39 -39.21
CA ALA A 238 -8.03 -8.48 -38.39
C ALA A 238 -8.93 -7.50 -37.62
N PHE A 239 -8.59 -7.25 -36.35
CA PHE A 239 -9.33 -6.33 -35.48
C PHE A 239 -8.39 -5.67 -34.45
N ASP A 240 -8.70 -4.44 -34.07
CA ASP A 240 -8.08 -3.72 -32.97
C ASP A 240 -8.88 -3.93 -31.68
N VAL A 241 -8.17 -4.24 -30.62
CA VAL A 241 -8.69 -4.28 -29.25
C VAL A 241 -8.27 -3.00 -28.55
N LYS A 242 -9.26 -2.18 -28.21
CA LYS A 242 -9.12 -0.91 -27.50
C LYS A 242 -9.42 -1.10 -26.03
N LEU A 243 -8.46 -0.83 -25.16
CA LEU A 243 -8.61 -0.91 -23.70
C LEU A 243 -8.49 0.48 -23.11
N ALA A 244 -9.55 0.97 -22.46
CA ALA A 244 -9.49 2.22 -21.72
C ALA A 244 -9.36 1.90 -20.22
N ILE A 245 -8.21 2.28 -19.65
CA ILE A 245 -7.85 2.00 -18.26
C ILE A 245 -7.55 3.33 -17.57
N ARG A 246 -8.21 3.59 -16.44
CA ARG A 246 -7.94 4.78 -15.63
C ARG A 246 -6.50 4.78 -15.12
N GLN A 247 -5.84 5.93 -15.21
CA GLN A 247 -4.46 6.06 -14.71
C GLN A 247 -4.42 6.23 -13.20
N THR A 248 -5.49 6.76 -12.61
CA THR A 248 -5.64 6.95 -11.17
C THR A 248 -6.75 6.04 -10.65
N ILE A 249 -6.40 5.16 -9.70
CA ILE A 249 -7.35 4.25 -9.05
C ILE A 249 -7.51 4.70 -7.60
N GLN A 250 -8.71 5.20 -7.26
CA GLN A 250 -9.06 5.46 -5.88
C GLN A 250 -9.43 4.14 -5.22
N LEU A 251 -8.65 3.70 -4.23
CA LEU A 251 -9.13 2.69 -3.30
C LEU A 251 -9.91 3.47 -2.27
N ASP A 252 -11.15 3.10 -2.04
CA ASP A 252 -11.88 3.57 -0.87
C ASP A 252 -12.14 2.35 0.02
N LEU A 253 -12.15 2.55 1.34
CA LEU A 253 -12.35 1.46 2.30
C LEU A 253 -13.79 0.92 2.19
N ASP A 254 -14.72 1.76 1.71
CA ASP A 254 -16.14 1.45 1.61
C ASP A 254 -16.70 1.47 0.17
N ALA A 255 -15.91 1.92 -0.83
CA ALA A 255 -16.38 1.89 -2.21
C ALA A 255 -16.39 0.44 -2.70
N LYS A 256 -17.60 -0.11 -2.79
CA LYS A 256 -17.96 -1.23 -3.68
C LYS A 256 -17.72 -0.90 -5.16
N ASP A 257 -17.04 0.19 -5.51
CA ASP A 257 -16.93 0.66 -6.88
C ASP A 257 -15.78 -0.09 -7.57
N PRO A 258 -16.07 -1.02 -8.48
CA PRO A 258 -15.05 -1.81 -9.14
C PRO A 258 -14.20 -0.92 -10.05
N VAL A 259 -12.91 -1.24 -10.16
CA VAL A 259 -12.03 -0.61 -11.17
C VAL A 259 -12.65 -0.84 -12.55
N SER A 260 -13.18 0.22 -13.15
CA SER A 260 -13.86 0.15 -14.44
C SER A 260 -12.81 0.12 -15.57
N ILE A 261 -12.81 -0.97 -16.35
CA ILE A 261 -11.99 -1.14 -17.55
C ILE A 261 -12.95 -1.27 -18.73
N MET A 262 -12.80 -0.40 -19.72
CA MET A 262 -13.60 -0.48 -20.95
C MET A 262 -12.82 -1.24 -22.02
N VAL A 263 -13.50 -2.20 -22.66
CA VAL A 263 -12.94 -3.01 -23.75
C VAL A 263 -13.78 -2.79 -25.00
N GLY A 264 -13.18 -2.21 -26.03
CA GLY A 264 -13.75 -2.10 -27.37
C GLY A 264 -13.02 -3.01 -28.35
N ILE A 265 -13.74 -3.57 -29.31
CA ILE A 265 -13.16 -4.37 -30.40
C ILE A 265 -13.65 -3.80 -31.73
N VAL A 266 -12.72 -3.46 -32.62
CA VAL A 266 -12.99 -2.74 -33.86
C VAL A 266 -12.34 -3.48 -35.03
N PRO A 267 -13.07 -3.90 -36.07
CA PRO A 267 -12.45 -4.47 -37.27
C PRO A 267 -11.46 -3.49 -37.91
N VAL A 268 -10.31 -3.98 -38.34
CA VAL A 268 -9.32 -3.14 -39.06
C VAL A 268 -9.94 -2.68 -40.38
N GLY A 269 -10.02 -1.36 -40.60
CA GLY A 269 -10.60 -0.76 -41.81
C GLY A 269 -12.04 -0.23 -41.68
N ARG A 270 -12.66 -0.25 -40.49
CA ARG A 270 -13.90 0.50 -40.20
C ARG A 270 -13.77 1.36 -38.94
N ASN A 271 -14.37 2.56 -38.95
CA ASN A 271 -14.59 3.34 -37.75
C ASN A 271 -15.74 2.70 -36.94
N ALA A 272 -15.53 2.36 -35.67
CA ALA A 272 -16.60 1.84 -34.80
C ALA A 272 -16.61 2.47 -33.40
N ALA A 273 -17.84 2.66 -32.91
CA ALA A 273 -18.24 3.25 -31.65
C ALA A 273 -17.84 2.41 -30.42
N PHE A 274 -17.62 3.09 -29.30
CA PHE A 274 -17.23 2.49 -28.02
C PHE A 274 -18.41 1.71 -27.41
N LEU A 275 -18.14 0.49 -26.97
CA LEU A 275 -19.07 -0.29 -26.15
C LEU A 275 -18.74 0.00 -24.68
N ASN A 276 -19.58 0.82 -24.04
CA ASN A 276 -19.48 1.09 -22.60
C ASN A 276 -19.97 -0.13 -21.83
N GLY A 277 -19.04 -0.99 -21.39
CA GLY A 277 -19.34 -2.12 -20.52
C GLY A 277 -18.82 -1.88 -19.10
N THR A 278 -19.72 -1.65 -18.15
CA THR A 278 -19.43 -1.87 -16.73
C THR A 278 -19.36 -3.38 -16.53
N LEU A 279 -18.20 -3.91 -16.17
CA LEU A 279 -17.94 -5.35 -16.15
C LEU A 279 -18.49 -6.01 -14.88
N CYS A 280 -19.83 -6.11 -14.82
CA CYS A 280 -20.53 -7.23 -14.19
C CYS A 280 -21.27 -7.95 -15.32
N GLN A 281 -21.18 -9.28 -15.38
CA GLN A 281 -21.55 -10.13 -16.52
C GLN A 281 -22.87 -9.79 -17.26
N GLN A 282 -22.82 -10.11 -18.57
CA GLN A 282 -23.89 -10.39 -19.57
C GLN A 282 -24.26 -9.27 -20.57
N GLY A 283 -24.18 -9.61 -21.87
CA GLY A 283 -24.84 -8.87 -22.96
C GLY A 283 -24.21 -9.12 -24.33
N HIS A 284 -25.03 -9.47 -25.33
CA HIS A 284 -24.67 -10.07 -26.63
C HIS A 284 -23.88 -9.17 -27.60
N PHE A 285 -22.89 -9.75 -28.30
CA PHE A 285 -22.26 -9.18 -29.52
C PHE A 285 -22.60 -10.05 -30.74
N THR A 286 -23.23 -9.47 -31.76
CA THR A 286 -23.38 -10.12 -33.07
C THR A 286 -22.36 -9.61 -34.08
N TRP A 287 -21.66 -10.60 -34.62
CA TRP A 287 -20.76 -10.68 -35.78
C TRP A 287 -19.40 -9.97 -35.76
N PRO A 288 -18.29 -10.74 -35.70
CA PRO A 288 -18.18 -12.10 -35.11
C PRO A 288 -18.38 -12.02 -33.59
N SER A 289 -18.99 -13.04 -32.99
CA SER A 289 -19.26 -13.07 -31.55
C SER A 289 -17.96 -13.07 -30.76
N PHE A 290 -17.64 -11.98 -30.07
CA PHE A 290 -16.51 -11.89 -29.14
C PHE A 290 -16.93 -12.37 -27.76
N LYS A 291 -16.21 -13.34 -27.19
CA LYS A 291 -16.42 -13.77 -25.79
C LYS A 291 -15.18 -13.45 -24.94
N LEU A 292 -15.36 -12.58 -23.95
CA LEU A 292 -14.37 -12.36 -22.89
C LEU A 292 -14.39 -13.56 -21.95
N ARG A 293 -13.28 -14.32 -21.89
CA ARG A 293 -13.18 -15.50 -21.02
C ARG A 293 -12.45 -15.25 -19.70
N ARG A 294 -11.47 -14.33 -19.68
CA ARG A 294 -10.69 -14.04 -18.48
C ARG A 294 -10.04 -12.67 -18.59
N LEU A 295 -10.15 -11.90 -17.51
CA LEU A 295 -9.34 -10.73 -17.22
C LEU A 295 -8.59 -11.02 -15.91
N ARG A 296 -7.26 -10.98 -15.94
CA ARG A 296 -6.45 -10.97 -14.70
C ARG A 296 -5.91 -9.57 -14.50
N LEU A 297 -5.98 -9.08 -13.27
CA LEU A 297 -5.36 -7.82 -12.87
C LEU A 297 -4.40 -8.12 -11.73
N CYS A 298 -3.13 -7.80 -11.95
CA CYS A 298 -2.12 -7.83 -10.90
C CYS A 298 -1.82 -6.39 -10.47
N ILE A 299 -1.89 -6.13 -9.18
CA ILE A 299 -1.64 -4.81 -8.59
C ILE A 299 -0.41 -4.90 -7.69
N THR A 300 0.47 -3.91 -7.77
CA THR A 300 1.71 -3.79 -6.97
C THR A 300 1.86 -2.34 -6.51
N HIS A 301 2.45 -1.96 -5.36
CA HIS A 301 2.31 -0.58 -4.81
C HIS A 301 3.20 0.59 -5.33
N ASN A 302 2.77 1.88 -5.31
CA ASN A 302 3.49 3.18 -5.48
C ASN A 302 3.58 3.93 -4.15
N PHE A 303 4.78 4.40 -3.81
CA PHE A 303 5.01 5.66 -3.09
C PHE A 303 6.54 5.88 -3.03
N ASP A 304 6.97 7.13 -3.04
CA ASP A 304 8.37 7.52 -2.83
C ASP A 304 8.56 8.07 -1.40
N THR A 305 9.63 7.64 -0.75
CA THR A 305 10.16 8.16 0.51
C THR A 305 11.68 8.25 0.39
N TYR A 306 12.33 8.77 1.43
CA TYR A 306 13.78 8.91 1.48
C TYR A 306 14.56 7.64 1.15
N ASN A 307 14.03 6.45 1.41
CA ASN A 307 14.72 5.18 1.14
C ASN A 307 13.86 4.13 0.43
N THR A 308 12.59 4.41 0.19
CA THR A 308 11.67 3.51 -0.50
C THR A 308 11.11 4.18 -1.73
N ARG A 309 11.24 3.56 -2.89
CA ARG A 309 10.50 3.92 -4.09
C ARG A 309 9.74 2.70 -4.52
N ARG A 310 8.45 2.85 -4.66
CA ARG A 310 7.56 1.81 -5.14
C ARG A 310 6.80 2.38 -6.33
N TYR A 311 6.49 1.55 -7.31
CA TYR A 311 5.65 1.91 -8.46
C TYR A 311 4.50 0.93 -8.60
N TYR A 312 3.27 1.44 -8.81
CA TYR A 312 2.17 0.55 -9.18
C TYR A 312 2.18 0.23 -10.67
N ARG A 313 2.07 -1.06 -10.97
CA ARG A 313 1.85 -1.58 -12.30
C ARG A 313 0.58 -2.42 -12.32
N LEU A 314 -0.25 -2.16 -13.32
CA LEU A 314 -1.37 -3.00 -13.71
C LEU A 314 -0.91 -3.92 -14.83
N ASP A 315 -0.85 -5.21 -14.54
CA ASP A 315 -0.68 -6.23 -15.57
C ASP A 315 -2.05 -6.79 -15.92
N TRP A 316 -2.36 -6.86 -17.21
CA TRP A 316 -3.64 -7.38 -17.68
C TRP A 316 -3.43 -8.50 -18.71
N GLU A 317 -4.30 -9.51 -18.62
CA GLU A 317 -4.38 -10.65 -19.55
C GLU A 317 -5.83 -10.73 -20.05
N LEU A 318 -6.05 -10.67 -21.36
CA LEU A 318 -7.34 -10.69 -22.01
C LEU A 318 -7.44 -11.92 -22.92
N LYS A 319 -8.45 -12.77 -22.67
CA LYS A 319 -8.75 -13.94 -23.52
C LYS A 319 -10.04 -13.69 -24.29
N LEU A 320 -9.91 -13.59 -25.60
CA LEU A 320 -11.01 -13.41 -26.53
C LEU A 320 -11.28 -14.72 -27.27
N GLU A 321 -12.55 -15.00 -27.54
CA GLU A 321 -12.95 -16.02 -28.49
C GLU A 321 -13.57 -15.36 -29.71
N VAL A 322 -13.03 -15.63 -30.90
CA VAL A 322 -13.45 -15.02 -32.17
C VAL A 322 -13.61 -16.14 -33.21
N GLY A 323 -14.83 -16.44 -33.63
CA GLY A 323 -15.07 -17.57 -34.54
C GLY A 323 -14.46 -18.89 -34.04
N ARG A 324 -14.58 -19.17 -32.73
CA ARG A 324 -14.00 -20.32 -32.01
C ARG A 324 -12.46 -20.37 -31.99
N GLU A 325 -11.79 -19.31 -32.43
CA GLU A 325 -10.37 -19.08 -32.18
C GLU A 325 -10.19 -18.45 -30.82
N ARG A 326 -9.13 -18.83 -30.10
CA ARG A 326 -8.76 -18.17 -28.84
C ARG A 326 -7.62 -17.20 -29.11
N VAL A 327 -7.87 -15.92 -28.89
CA VAL A 327 -6.88 -14.86 -29.00
C VAL A 327 -6.49 -14.42 -27.59
N TRP A 328 -5.19 -14.34 -27.36
CA TRP A 328 -4.59 -14.02 -26.06
C TRP A 328 -3.84 -12.72 -26.19
N LEU A 329 -4.27 -11.72 -25.42
CA LEU A 329 -3.65 -10.40 -25.38
C LEU A 329 -3.18 -10.14 -23.96
N GLN A 330 -2.04 -9.47 -23.83
CA GLN A 330 -1.53 -9.04 -22.54
C GLN A 330 -0.87 -7.69 -22.71
N GLY A 331 -0.87 -6.93 -21.62
CA GLY A 331 -0.18 -5.65 -21.59
C GLY A 331 0.02 -5.20 -20.18
N ARG A 332 0.82 -4.14 -20.04
CA ARG A 332 1.21 -3.63 -18.74
C ARG A 332 1.15 -2.11 -18.75
N GLN A 333 0.62 -1.55 -17.67
CA GLN A 333 0.43 -0.11 -17.55
C GLN A 333 0.82 0.38 -16.16
N SER A 334 1.57 1.48 -16.10
CA SER A 334 1.78 2.21 -14.85
C SER A 334 0.49 2.91 -14.43
N VAL A 335 0.13 2.74 -13.17
CA VAL A 335 -1.05 3.36 -12.57
C VAL A 335 -0.64 4.05 -11.27
N THR A 336 -1.39 5.07 -10.88
CA THR A 336 -1.26 5.76 -9.60
C THR A 336 -2.44 5.33 -8.75
N PHE A 337 -2.20 4.89 -7.51
CA PHE A 337 -3.30 4.63 -6.60
C PHE A 337 -3.37 5.75 -5.58
N VAL A 338 -4.61 6.08 -5.24
CA VAL A 338 -4.91 6.97 -4.13
C VAL A 338 -5.80 6.16 -3.21
N GLY A 339 -5.24 5.61 -2.15
CA GLY A 339 -5.96 4.71 -1.25
C GLY A 339 -6.08 5.28 0.15
N PRO A 340 -7.00 4.75 0.97
CA PRO A 340 -7.09 5.11 2.35
C PRO A 340 -5.98 4.36 3.09
N CYS A 341 -5.45 5.04 4.07
CA CYS A 341 -4.53 4.60 5.11
C CYS A 341 -4.65 3.11 5.46
N GLY A 342 -3.52 2.41 5.53
CA GLY A 342 -3.45 1.10 6.18
C GLY A 342 -3.77 -0.11 5.29
N PHE A 343 -4.09 0.08 4.00
CA PHE A 343 -4.30 -1.05 3.10
C PHE A 343 -2.99 -1.76 2.75
N THR A 344 -2.76 -2.92 3.34
CA THR A 344 -1.69 -3.83 2.93
C THR A 344 -2.28 -4.78 1.90
N LEU A 345 -1.97 -4.62 0.59
CA LEU A 345 -2.28 -5.70 -0.35
C LEU A 345 -1.39 -6.89 0.06
N PRO A 346 -1.96 -8.09 0.28
CA PRO A 346 -1.18 -9.31 0.36
C PRO A 346 -0.32 -9.43 -0.90
N SER A 347 0.92 -9.91 -0.74
CA SER A 347 1.88 -10.11 -1.82
C SER A 347 1.35 -10.97 -2.98
N ASP A 348 0.26 -11.71 -2.77
CA ASP A 348 -0.17 -12.81 -3.64
C ASP A 348 -1.60 -12.71 -4.19
N HIS A 349 -2.28 -11.57 -4.08
CA HIS A 349 -3.64 -11.46 -4.62
C HIS A 349 -3.68 -11.04 -6.09
N CYS A 350 -3.44 -12.02 -6.97
CA CYS A 350 -4.20 -12.10 -8.22
C CYS A 350 -5.67 -12.33 -7.85
N THR A 351 -6.52 -11.31 -7.94
CA THR A 351 -7.97 -11.52 -7.81
C THR A 351 -8.49 -12.18 -9.08
N THR A 352 -8.54 -13.50 -9.08
CA THR A 352 -9.35 -14.26 -10.03
C THR A 352 -10.76 -14.37 -9.50
N LYS A 353 -11.65 -13.46 -9.90
CA LYS A 353 -13.08 -13.79 -9.88
C LYS A 353 -13.34 -14.67 -11.10
N GLY A 354 -13.32 -15.98 -10.88
CA GLY A 354 -13.88 -16.95 -11.80
C GLY A 354 -15.37 -17.07 -11.55
N VAL A 355 -16.16 -16.87 -12.59
CA VAL A 355 -17.50 -17.44 -12.74
C VAL A 355 -17.53 -18.11 -14.10
#